data_AF-A0A2N2ZUK1-F1
#
_entry.id   AF-A0A2N2ZUK1-F1
#
_cell.length_a   1.000
_cell.length_b   1.000
_cell.length_c   1.000
_cell.angle_alpha   90.00
_cell.angle_beta   90.00
_cell.angle_gamma   90.00
#
_symmetry.space_group_name_H-M   'P 1'
#
loop_
_entity.id
_entity.type
_entity.pdbx_description
1 polymer ?
#
loop_
_entity_poly.entity_id
_entity_poly.type
_entity_poly.pdbx_seq_one_letter_code
_entity_poly.pdbx_strand_id
1 'polypeptide(L)'
;MSVEASSRELIASFMAMELELNVPEPAIINVTQPFVETLRGHQGYKAAANSIGKNFGCRYIEGFMELLWNQKLSEGQLDQARKIFAFDMLILNTDRRTNKPNLLSDGEKIIIFDHELAFGFVFDLITNNTPWIFSDADKHWIENHFFYSTLKSNKYQFEDFIQQFNQLNENFWDKAIVLLPENWRKDQVYFIRTRMTELLSHRQEFLDSLYKILD
;
A
#
# COMPACT_ATOMS: atom_id res chain seq x y z
N MET A 1 2.49 12.26 -11.11
CA MET A 1 1.44 11.60 -10.31
C MET A 1 0.20 12.49 -10.33
N SER A 2 -1.01 11.94 -10.46
CA SER A 2 -2.23 12.74 -10.34
C SER A 2 -2.50 13.09 -8.87
N VAL A 3 -3.43 14.01 -8.63
CA VAL A 3 -3.91 14.30 -7.27
C VAL A 3 -4.50 13.05 -6.64
N GLU A 4 -5.30 12.30 -7.40
CA GLU A 4 -5.93 11.07 -6.92
C GLU A 4 -4.90 10.01 -6.52
N ALA A 5 -3.88 9.80 -7.35
CA ALA A 5 -2.78 8.89 -7.03
C ALA A 5 -2.00 9.34 -5.80
N SER A 6 -1.73 10.64 -5.66
CA SER A 6 -1.04 11.19 -4.49
C SER A 6 -1.85 11.00 -3.21
N SER A 7 -3.18 11.15 -3.27
CA SER A 7 -4.05 10.87 -2.12
C SER A 7 -4.04 9.39 -1.73
N ARG A 8 -4.06 8.47 -2.69
CA ARG A 8 -4.02 7.03 -2.42
C ARG A 8 -2.69 6.63 -1.80
N GLU A 9 -1.59 7.10 -2.35
CA GLU A 9 -0.25 6.89 -1.81
C GLU A 9 -0.15 7.34 -0.34
N LEU A 10 -0.63 8.56 -0.06
CA LEU A 10 -0.57 9.15 1.28
C LEU A 10 -1.48 8.42 2.28
N ILE A 11 -2.71 8.09 1.89
CA ILE A 11 -3.64 7.33 2.74
C ILE A 11 -3.09 5.92 3.03
N ALA A 12 -2.63 5.21 2.00
CA ALA A 12 -2.05 3.88 2.17
C ALA A 12 -0.81 3.91 3.06
N SER A 13 0.05 4.93 2.90
CA SER A 13 1.21 5.14 3.79
C SER A 13 0.78 5.38 5.24
N PHE A 14 -0.25 6.20 5.48
CA PHE A 14 -0.78 6.40 6.84
C PHE A 14 -1.37 5.12 7.43
N MET A 15 -2.11 4.33 6.64
CA MET A 15 -2.64 3.04 7.10
C MET A 15 -1.49 2.07 7.45
N ALA A 16 -0.46 2.01 6.63
CA ALA A 16 0.73 1.19 6.89
C ALA A 16 1.43 1.61 8.20
N MET A 17 1.60 2.91 8.43
CA MET A 17 2.17 3.44 9.68
C MET A 17 1.31 3.10 10.91
N GLU A 18 -0.02 3.26 10.81
CA GLU A 18 -0.97 2.96 11.89
C GLU A 18 -0.98 1.46 12.24
N LEU A 19 -0.69 0.60 11.26
CA LEU A 19 -0.53 -0.85 11.42
C LEU A 19 0.92 -1.29 11.69
N GLU A 20 1.79 -0.35 12.04
CA GLU A 20 3.19 -0.61 12.41
C GLU A 20 4.01 -1.34 11.32
N LEU A 21 3.64 -1.18 10.05
CA LEU A 21 4.44 -1.64 8.91
C LEU A 21 5.56 -0.64 8.63
N ASN A 22 6.71 -1.14 8.18
CA ASN A 22 7.80 -0.25 7.79
C ASN A 22 7.48 0.40 6.44
N VAL A 23 7.18 1.69 6.46
CA VAL A 23 7.02 2.54 5.29
C VAL A 23 7.88 3.78 5.47
N PRO A 24 8.44 4.37 4.40
CA PRO A 24 9.11 5.65 4.51
C PRO A 24 8.14 6.73 4.99
N GLU A 25 8.60 7.60 5.87
CA GLU A 25 7.75 8.65 6.43
C GLU A 25 7.20 9.55 5.30
N PRO A 26 5.87 9.59 5.10
CA PRO A 26 5.27 10.30 4.00
C PRO A 26 5.24 11.81 4.28
N ALA A 27 5.38 12.60 3.22
CA ALA A 27 5.39 14.06 3.27
C ALA A 27 4.64 14.65 2.08
N ILE A 28 4.04 15.82 2.29
CA ILE A 28 3.54 16.65 1.19
C ILE A 28 4.67 17.61 0.82
N ILE A 29 5.18 17.47 -0.39
CA ILE A 29 6.24 18.35 -0.91
C ILE A 29 5.66 19.34 -1.91
N ASN A 30 6.32 20.48 -2.09
CA ASN A 30 5.99 21.44 -3.14
C ASN A 30 7.12 21.51 -4.15
N VAL A 31 6.90 20.95 -5.34
CA VAL A 31 7.86 20.99 -6.44
C VAL A 31 7.75 22.36 -7.12
N THR A 32 8.81 23.16 -7.02
CA THR A 32 8.81 24.53 -7.53
C THR A 32 9.43 24.63 -8.92
N GLN A 33 9.03 25.61 -9.72
CA GLN A 33 9.66 25.87 -11.02
C GLN A 33 11.18 26.04 -10.90
N PRO A 34 11.74 26.84 -9.95
CA PRO A 34 13.19 26.95 -9.81
C PRO A 34 13.89 25.62 -9.56
N PHE A 35 13.30 24.71 -8.77
CA PHE A 35 13.84 23.37 -8.57
C PHE A 35 13.81 22.55 -9.87
N VAL A 36 12.70 22.56 -10.61
CA VAL A 36 12.59 21.84 -11.89
C VAL A 36 13.64 22.31 -12.89
N GLU A 37 13.92 23.61 -12.94
CA GLU A 37 14.92 24.18 -13.85
C GLU A 37 16.34 23.71 -13.55
N THR A 38 16.68 23.35 -12.31
CA THR A 38 18.01 22.78 -12.01
C THR A 38 18.20 21.38 -12.60
N LEU A 39 17.11 20.70 -12.96
CA LEU A 39 17.13 19.37 -13.58
C LEU A 39 17.19 19.45 -15.12
N ARG A 40 17.19 20.64 -15.73
CA ARG A 40 17.19 20.79 -17.19
C ARG A 40 18.41 20.08 -17.81
N GLY A 41 18.15 19.19 -18.76
CA GLY A 41 19.19 18.37 -19.40
C GLY A 41 19.57 17.10 -18.63
N HIS A 42 19.04 16.89 -17.42
CA HIS A 42 19.22 15.68 -16.63
C HIS A 42 18.04 14.70 -16.79
N GLN A 43 18.31 13.42 -16.53
CA GLN A 43 17.26 12.42 -16.40
C GLN A 43 16.31 12.83 -15.27
N GLY A 44 15.00 12.77 -15.53
CA GLY A 44 13.97 13.17 -14.57
C GLY A 44 13.40 14.58 -14.77
N TYR A 45 13.99 15.44 -15.62
CA TYR A 45 13.46 16.79 -15.90
C TYR A 45 11.97 16.77 -16.26
N LYS A 46 11.57 15.91 -17.22
CA LYS A 46 10.18 15.80 -17.67
C LYS A 46 9.24 15.36 -16.54
N ALA A 47 9.68 14.43 -15.69
CA ALA A 47 8.89 13.97 -14.55
C ALA A 47 8.73 15.08 -13.51
N ALA A 48 9.80 15.82 -13.21
CA ALA A 48 9.76 16.95 -12.28
C ALA A 48 8.89 18.11 -12.83
N ALA A 49 9.00 18.43 -14.11
CA ALA A 49 8.17 19.44 -14.78
C ALA A 49 6.68 19.10 -14.74
N ASN A 50 6.33 17.83 -14.90
CA ASN A 50 4.94 17.36 -14.77
C ASN A 50 4.44 17.30 -13.32
N SER A 51 5.31 17.56 -12.34
CA SER A 51 5.02 17.43 -10.91
C SER A 51 4.99 18.77 -10.17
N ILE A 52 5.10 19.90 -10.89
CA ILE A 52 5.06 21.25 -10.30
C ILE A 52 3.82 21.44 -9.43
N GLY A 53 4.01 22.01 -8.24
CA GLY A 53 2.99 22.18 -7.21
C GLY A 53 3.10 21.14 -6.10
N LYS A 54 2.00 20.97 -5.35
CA LYS A 54 1.94 19.98 -4.25
C LYS A 54 1.97 18.56 -4.81
N ASN A 55 2.88 17.74 -4.30
CA ASN A 55 3.05 16.34 -4.66
C ASN A 55 3.27 15.48 -3.42
N PHE A 56 3.13 14.17 -3.57
CA PHE A 56 3.56 13.22 -2.55
C PHE A 56 5.09 13.13 -2.58
N GLY A 57 5.68 13.01 -1.40
CA GLY A 57 7.08 12.64 -1.22
C GLY A 57 7.20 11.77 0.02
N CYS A 58 8.38 11.21 0.24
CA CYS A 58 8.67 10.49 1.47
C CYS A 58 10.14 10.65 1.84
N ARG A 59 10.47 10.36 3.10
CA ARG A 59 11.84 10.40 3.59
C ARG A 59 12.67 9.31 2.91
N TYR A 60 13.80 9.69 2.31
CA TYR A 60 14.77 8.71 1.82
C TYR A 60 15.38 7.91 2.98
N ILE A 61 15.56 6.61 2.79
CA ILE A 61 16.12 5.70 3.80
C ILE A 61 17.36 5.04 3.21
N GLU A 62 18.51 5.32 3.82
CA GLU A 62 19.80 4.75 3.45
C GLU A 62 19.96 3.30 3.93
N GLY A 63 20.81 2.52 3.25
CA GLY A 63 21.18 1.16 3.66
C GLY A 63 20.22 0.05 3.24
N PHE A 64 19.11 0.39 2.59
CA PHE A 64 18.15 -0.55 2.05
C PHE A 64 18.37 -0.78 0.55
N MET A 65 18.22 -2.02 0.11
CA MET A 65 18.30 -2.42 -1.30
C MET A 65 16.98 -3.05 -1.74
N GLU A 66 16.68 -3.03 -3.03
CA GLU A 66 15.49 -3.72 -3.55
C GLU A 66 15.50 -5.20 -3.14
N LEU A 67 14.37 -5.68 -2.61
CA LEU A 67 14.23 -7.08 -2.23
C LEU A 67 14.07 -7.93 -3.50
N LEU A 68 15.03 -8.84 -3.73
CA LEU A 68 15.02 -9.66 -4.93
C LEU A 68 14.04 -10.83 -4.81
N TRP A 69 13.36 -11.14 -5.90
CA TRP A 69 12.49 -12.32 -5.96
C TRP A 69 13.31 -13.60 -5.73
N ASN A 70 12.75 -14.55 -4.97
CA ASN A 70 13.40 -15.79 -4.49
C ASN A 70 14.58 -15.59 -3.52
N GLN A 71 14.85 -14.37 -3.06
CA GLN A 71 15.77 -14.16 -1.94
C GLN A 71 15.21 -14.87 -0.69
N LYS A 72 16.07 -15.63 -0.01
CA LYS A 72 15.69 -16.27 1.26
C LYS A 72 15.47 -15.20 2.33
N LEU A 73 14.29 -15.23 2.96
CA LEU A 73 13.93 -14.36 4.06
C LEU A 73 14.37 -14.96 5.40
N SER A 74 14.79 -14.10 6.33
CA SER A 74 14.94 -14.46 7.74
C SER A 74 13.58 -14.68 8.41
N GLU A 75 13.55 -15.25 9.61
CA GLU A 75 12.29 -15.47 10.34
C GLU A 75 11.54 -14.17 10.62
N GLY A 76 12.25 -13.10 11.02
CA GLY A 76 11.66 -11.78 11.22
C GLY A 76 11.15 -11.15 9.93
N GLN A 77 11.78 -11.43 8.79
CA GLN A 77 11.30 -10.99 7.48
C GLN A 77 10.08 -11.80 7.01
N LEU A 78 9.97 -13.09 7.36
CA LEU A 78 8.78 -13.90 7.08
C LEU A 78 7.57 -13.37 7.86
N ASP A 79 7.77 -12.96 9.11
CA ASP A 79 6.72 -12.29 9.90
C ASP A 79 6.26 -10.96 9.26
N GLN A 80 7.20 -10.16 8.76
CA GLN A 80 6.87 -8.93 8.03
C GLN A 80 6.17 -9.24 6.71
N ALA A 81 6.62 -10.25 5.96
CA ALA A 81 6.05 -10.64 4.68
C ALA A 81 4.57 -11.06 4.80
N ARG A 82 4.20 -11.83 5.85
CA ARG A 82 2.78 -12.16 6.09
C ARG A 82 1.94 -10.92 6.38
N LYS A 83 2.45 -9.98 7.18
CA LYS A 83 1.73 -8.74 7.52
C LYS A 83 1.56 -7.85 6.30
N ILE A 84 2.62 -7.68 5.51
CA ILE A 84 2.59 -6.94 4.24
C ILE A 84 1.59 -7.59 3.27
N PHE A 85 1.61 -8.92 3.11
CA PHE A 85 0.65 -9.63 2.28
C PHE A 85 -0.79 -9.35 2.70
N ALA A 86 -1.12 -9.52 3.99
CA ALA A 86 -2.46 -9.24 4.50
C ALA A 86 -2.87 -7.77 4.32
N PHE A 87 -1.93 -6.84 4.46
CA PHE A 87 -2.15 -5.42 4.22
C PHE A 87 -2.42 -5.10 2.74
N ASP A 88 -1.63 -5.65 1.81
CA ASP A 88 -1.83 -5.46 0.38
C ASP A 88 -3.14 -6.10 -0.09
N MET A 89 -3.54 -7.24 0.51
CA MET A 89 -4.85 -7.83 0.29
C MET A 89 -5.98 -6.93 0.82
N LEU A 90 -5.82 -6.34 2.01
CA LEU A 90 -6.79 -5.42 2.62
C LEU A 90 -7.02 -4.19 1.74
N ILE A 91 -5.95 -3.57 1.24
CA ILE A 91 -6.03 -2.37 0.40
C ILE A 91 -6.13 -2.68 -1.09
N LEU A 92 -6.21 -3.95 -1.49
CA LEU A 92 -6.19 -4.39 -2.90
C LEU A 92 -5.04 -3.77 -3.72
N ASN A 93 -3.82 -3.81 -3.17
CA ASN A 93 -2.62 -3.36 -3.86
C ASN A 93 -2.14 -4.44 -4.85
N THR A 94 -2.60 -4.32 -6.10
CA THR A 94 -2.29 -5.29 -7.16
C THR A 94 -0.92 -5.09 -7.80
N ASP A 95 -0.20 -4.01 -7.47
CA ASP A 95 1.03 -3.65 -8.15
C ASP A 95 2.29 -4.24 -7.49
N ARG A 96 2.19 -4.74 -6.25
CA ARG A 96 3.27 -5.42 -5.53
C ARG A 96 3.52 -6.82 -6.10
N ARG A 97 4.35 -6.90 -7.14
CA ARG A 97 4.53 -8.10 -7.96
C ARG A 97 5.97 -8.58 -7.97
N THR A 98 6.19 -9.84 -8.37
CA THR A 98 7.54 -10.42 -8.48
C THR A 98 8.51 -9.60 -9.34
N ASN A 99 8.02 -8.95 -10.39
CA ASN A 99 8.79 -8.11 -11.31
C ASN A 99 8.70 -6.59 -11.02
N LYS A 100 7.86 -6.19 -10.07
CA LYS A 100 7.77 -4.81 -9.55
C LYS A 100 7.55 -4.91 -8.04
N PRO A 101 8.60 -5.24 -7.25
CA PRO A 101 8.42 -5.56 -5.84
C PRO A 101 7.92 -4.38 -5.04
N ASN A 102 8.40 -3.18 -5.34
CA ASN A 102 8.18 -1.98 -4.51
C ASN A 102 8.50 -2.25 -3.02
N LEU A 103 9.54 -3.04 -2.79
CA LEU A 103 10.00 -3.53 -1.50
C LEU A 103 11.50 -3.27 -1.38
N LEU A 104 11.94 -2.71 -0.26
CA LEU A 104 13.36 -2.63 0.08
C LEU A 104 13.68 -3.45 1.33
N SER A 105 14.91 -3.92 1.47
CA SER A 105 15.39 -4.62 2.66
C SER A 105 16.87 -4.35 2.95
N ASP A 106 17.20 -4.37 4.24
CA ASP A 106 18.56 -4.37 4.79
C ASP A 106 18.97 -5.77 5.33
N GLY A 107 18.12 -6.79 5.13
CA GLY A 107 18.29 -8.15 5.66
C GLY A 107 17.55 -8.42 6.98
N GLU A 108 17.10 -7.38 7.69
CA GLU A 108 16.32 -7.50 8.93
C GLU A 108 14.90 -6.97 8.74
N LYS A 109 14.76 -5.82 8.09
CA LYS A 109 13.49 -5.13 7.85
C LYS A 109 13.10 -5.19 6.39
N ILE A 110 11.81 -5.14 6.13
CA ILE A 110 11.22 -4.97 4.80
C ILE A 110 10.44 -3.67 4.81
N ILE A 111 10.83 -2.74 3.95
CA ILE A 111 10.16 -1.46 3.72
C ILE A 111 9.25 -1.59 2.51
N ILE A 112 7.99 -1.18 2.66
CA ILE A 112 7.02 -1.07 1.57
C ILE A 112 6.94 0.38 1.06
N PHE A 113 6.79 0.57 -0.24
CA PHE A 113 6.57 1.87 -0.86
C PHE A 113 5.73 1.71 -2.14
N ASP A 114 5.39 2.83 -2.80
CA ASP A 114 4.66 2.89 -4.07
C ASP A 114 3.30 2.15 -4.02
N HIS A 115 2.36 2.79 -3.33
CA HIS A 115 0.97 2.41 -3.14
C HIS A 115 0.00 3.20 -4.05
N GLU A 116 0.47 3.81 -5.14
CA GLU A 116 -0.36 4.71 -5.96
C GLU A 116 -1.54 3.99 -6.66
N LEU A 117 -1.41 2.67 -6.80
CA LEU A 117 -2.41 1.74 -7.33
C LEU A 117 -3.15 0.94 -6.24
N ALA A 118 -2.96 1.27 -4.95
CA ALA A 118 -3.78 0.74 -3.88
C ALA A 118 -5.24 1.18 -4.04
N PHE A 119 -6.11 0.52 -3.28
CA PHE A 119 -7.56 0.66 -3.28
C PHE A 119 -8.17 0.29 -4.63
N GLY A 120 -7.83 -0.90 -5.16
CA GLY A 120 -8.27 -1.38 -6.48
C GLY A 120 -9.75 -1.11 -6.83
N PHE A 121 -10.64 -1.18 -5.82
CA PHE A 121 -12.07 -0.88 -5.96
C PHE A 121 -12.40 0.54 -6.46
N VAL A 122 -11.47 1.49 -6.39
CA VAL A 122 -11.66 2.85 -6.96
C VAL A 122 -11.59 2.85 -8.49
N PHE A 123 -11.07 1.78 -9.10
CA PHE A 123 -10.95 1.61 -10.54
C PHE A 123 -12.01 0.66 -11.12
N ASP A 124 -12.79 0.01 -10.26
CA ASP A 124 -13.82 -0.93 -10.67
C ASP A 124 -14.96 -0.24 -11.43
N LEU A 125 -15.32 -0.78 -12.58
CA LEU A 125 -16.52 -0.35 -13.32
C LEU A 125 -17.82 -0.81 -12.66
N ILE A 126 -17.75 -1.94 -11.95
CA ILE A 126 -18.87 -2.55 -11.23
C ILE A 126 -18.39 -2.82 -9.81
N THR A 127 -19.06 -2.21 -8.83
CA THR A 127 -18.73 -2.38 -7.42
C THR A 127 -18.84 -3.84 -7.00
N ASN A 128 -17.75 -4.42 -6.49
CA ASN A 128 -17.79 -5.66 -5.75
C ASN A 128 -18.43 -5.41 -4.38
N ASN A 129 -19.58 -6.03 -4.09
CA ASN A 129 -20.29 -5.85 -2.82
C ASN A 129 -19.70 -6.65 -1.65
N THR A 130 -18.75 -7.56 -1.92
CA THR A 130 -18.08 -8.38 -0.89
C THR A 130 -16.56 -8.35 -1.09
N PRO A 131 -15.90 -7.18 -1.01
CA PRO A 131 -14.46 -7.04 -1.26
C PRO A 131 -13.58 -7.76 -0.24
N TRP A 132 -14.14 -8.22 0.88
CA TRP A 132 -13.45 -9.07 1.86
C TRP A 132 -13.43 -10.55 1.48
N ILE A 133 -14.14 -10.98 0.43
CA ILE A 133 -14.15 -12.36 -0.05
C ILE A 133 -13.42 -12.41 -1.39
N PHE A 134 -12.28 -13.10 -1.43
CA PHE A 134 -11.53 -13.34 -2.66
C PHE A 134 -12.20 -14.41 -3.51
N SER A 135 -12.39 -14.08 -4.77
CA SER A 135 -13.03 -14.92 -5.78
C SER A 135 -12.01 -15.47 -6.78
N ASP A 136 -12.45 -16.33 -7.70
CA ASP A 136 -11.60 -16.81 -8.79
C ASP A 136 -11.10 -15.67 -9.70
N ALA A 137 -11.82 -14.54 -9.76
CA ALA A 137 -11.38 -13.36 -10.51
C ALA A 137 -10.14 -12.70 -9.89
N ASP A 138 -9.93 -12.86 -8.58
CA ASP A 138 -8.82 -12.26 -7.85
C ASP A 138 -7.55 -13.11 -7.94
N LYS A 139 -7.70 -14.41 -8.24
CA LYS A 139 -6.63 -15.39 -8.19
C LYS A 139 -5.37 -14.95 -8.94
N HIS A 140 -5.52 -14.39 -10.14
CA HIS A 140 -4.37 -14.04 -10.97
C HIS A 140 -3.45 -13.00 -10.32
N TRP A 141 -4.02 -11.93 -9.76
CA TRP A 141 -3.21 -10.86 -9.17
C TRP A 141 -2.66 -11.26 -7.80
N ILE A 142 -3.43 -12.06 -7.04
CA ILE A 142 -3.00 -12.64 -5.76
C ILE A 142 -1.82 -13.58 -5.96
N GLU A 143 -1.89 -14.51 -6.92
CA GLU A 143 -0.82 -15.47 -7.19
C GLU A 143 0.46 -14.80 -7.71
N ASN A 144 0.30 -13.63 -8.36
CA ASN A 144 1.41 -12.81 -8.84
C ASN A 144 2.02 -11.89 -7.77
N HIS A 145 1.40 -11.82 -6.59
CA HIS A 145 1.91 -11.00 -5.49
C HIS A 145 3.29 -11.50 -5.04
N PHE A 146 4.20 -10.57 -4.73
CA PHE A 146 5.61 -10.88 -4.43
C PHE A 146 5.79 -11.98 -3.36
N PHE A 147 5.04 -11.90 -2.26
CA PHE A 147 5.12 -12.88 -1.16
C PHE A 147 4.24 -14.12 -1.32
N TYR A 148 3.39 -14.23 -2.35
CA TYR A 148 2.42 -15.33 -2.46
C TYR A 148 3.10 -16.70 -2.41
N SER A 149 4.08 -16.94 -3.29
CA SER A 149 4.83 -18.20 -3.34
C SER A 149 5.59 -18.54 -2.06
N THR A 150 5.99 -17.52 -1.28
CA THR A 150 6.67 -17.71 0.01
C THR A 150 5.68 -18.09 1.10
N LEU A 151 4.46 -17.57 1.06
CA LEU A 151 3.46 -17.77 2.10
C LEU A 151 2.55 -18.98 1.82
N LYS A 152 2.39 -19.38 0.56
CA LYS A 152 1.54 -20.49 0.15
C LYS A 152 1.94 -21.80 0.85
N SER A 153 0.93 -22.53 1.31
CA SER A 153 1.05 -23.83 1.99
C SER A 153 1.89 -23.82 3.28
N ASN A 154 2.21 -22.64 3.81
CA ASN A 154 2.84 -22.47 5.11
C ASN A 154 1.78 -22.08 6.16
N LYS A 155 1.96 -22.60 7.38
CA LYS A 155 1.04 -22.35 8.51
C LYS A 155 1.36 -21.02 9.20
N TYR A 156 1.18 -19.91 8.49
CA TYR A 156 1.26 -18.58 9.08
C TYR A 156 -0.06 -18.20 9.74
N GLN A 157 0.02 -17.56 10.90
CA GLN A 157 -1.15 -17.00 11.59
C GLN A 157 -1.29 -15.53 11.23
N PHE A 158 -2.51 -15.04 11.06
CA PHE A 158 -2.79 -13.64 10.72
C PHE A 158 -3.59 -12.91 11.81
N GLU A 159 -4.17 -13.64 12.76
CA GLU A 159 -5.13 -13.16 13.76
C GLU A 159 -4.63 -11.90 14.47
N ASP A 160 -3.42 -11.94 15.03
CA ASP A 160 -2.84 -10.83 15.78
C ASP A 160 -2.69 -9.56 14.93
N PHE A 161 -2.37 -9.71 13.64
CA PHE A 161 -2.22 -8.58 12.74
C PHE A 161 -3.58 -8.05 12.28
N ILE A 162 -4.53 -8.94 11.96
CA ILE A 162 -5.91 -8.54 11.62
C ILE A 162 -6.59 -7.82 12.79
N GLN A 163 -6.28 -8.17 14.04
CA GLN A 163 -6.78 -7.44 15.20
C GLN A 163 -6.32 -5.97 15.24
N GLN A 164 -5.13 -5.67 14.72
CA GLN A 164 -4.62 -4.29 14.63
C GLN A 164 -5.43 -3.44 13.65
N PHE A 165 -6.22 -4.05 12.76
CA PHE A 165 -7.07 -3.28 11.84
C PHE A 165 -8.13 -2.44 12.57
N ASN A 166 -8.42 -2.73 13.85
CA ASN A 166 -9.26 -1.88 14.70
C ASN A 166 -8.67 -0.47 14.91
N GLN A 167 -7.37 -0.26 14.66
CA GLN A 167 -6.75 1.07 14.70
C GLN A 167 -7.19 1.95 13.53
N LEU A 168 -7.60 1.36 12.40
CA LEU A 168 -8.11 2.06 11.21
C LEU A 168 -9.58 2.51 11.37
N ASN A 169 -9.90 3.05 12.55
CA ASN A 169 -11.23 3.50 12.95
C ASN A 169 -11.51 4.96 12.53
N GLU A 170 -12.67 5.50 12.96
CA GLU A 170 -13.09 6.87 12.63
C GLU A 170 -12.05 7.94 13.02
N ASN A 171 -11.38 7.78 14.16
CA ASN A 171 -10.34 8.72 14.60
C ASN A 171 -9.09 8.66 13.71
N PHE A 172 -8.72 7.50 13.20
CA PHE A 172 -7.68 7.39 12.17
C PHE A 172 -8.10 8.15 10.90
N TRP A 173 -9.31 7.90 10.40
CA TRP A 173 -9.79 8.54 9.16
C TRP A 173 -9.90 10.05 9.26
N ASP A 174 -10.40 10.57 10.38
CA ASP A 174 -10.52 12.00 10.60
C ASP A 174 -9.13 12.67 10.61
N LYS A 175 -8.13 12.06 11.26
CA LYS A 175 -6.74 12.55 11.22
C LYS A 175 -6.16 12.48 9.81
N ALA A 176 -6.27 11.33 9.15
CA ALA A 176 -5.71 11.11 7.82
C ALA A 176 -6.26 12.12 6.79
N ILE A 177 -7.58 12.36 6.82
CA ILE A 177 -8.24 13.31 5.89
C ILE A 177 -7.85 14.75 6.19
N VAL A 178 -7.72 15.14 7.46
CA VAL A 178 -7.29 16.49 7.85
C VAL A 178 -5.86 16.78 7.38
N LEU A 179 -4.98 15.77 7.37
CA LEU A 179 -3.60 15.90 6.90
C LEU A 179 -3.49 16.02 5.37
N LEU A 180 -4.49 15.58 4.60
CA LEU A 180 -4.50 15.77 3.14
C LEU A 180 -4.63 17.26 2.78
N PRO A 181 -3.93 17.74 1.74
CA PRO A 181 -4.21 19.04 1.14
C PRO A 181 -5.68 19.14 0.74
N GLU A 182 -6.29 20.32 0.92
CA GLU A 182 -7.71 20.52 0.60
C GLU A 182 -8.06 20.12 -0.84
N ASN A 183 -7.20 20.47 -1.81
CA ASN A 183 -7.39 20.13 -3.20
C ASN A 183 -7.24 18.62 -3.52
N TRP A 184 -6.75 17.82 -2.56
CA TRP A 184 -6.59 16.36 -2.66
C TRP A 184 -7.76 15.57 -2.06
N ARG A 185 -8.63 16.22 -1.30
CA ARG A 185 -9.83 15.63 -0.67
C ARG A 185 -10.96 15.46 -1.67
N LYS A 186 -10.70 14.71 -2.74
CA LYS A 186 -11.66 14.35 -3.79
C LYS A 186 -12.62 13.27 -3.28
N ASP A 187 -13.72 13.06 -4.01
CA ASP A 187 -14.73 12.04 -3.69
C ASP A 187 -14.14 10.65 -3.43
N GLN A 188 -13.08 10.27 -4.17
CA GLN A 188 -12.42 8.99 -3.96
C GLN A 188 -11.88 8.80 -2.54
N VAL A 189 -11.49 9.85 -1.81
CA VAL A 189 -10.98 9.75 -0.44
C VAL A 189 -12.09 9.28 0.50
N TYR A 190 -13.29 9.85 0.35
CA TYR A 190 -14.45 9.49 1.15
C TYR A 190 -15.03 8.13 0.73
N PHE A 191 -14.92 7.79 -0.56
CA PHE A 191 -15.24 6.45 -1.05
C PHE A 191 -14.30 5.40 -0.43
N ILE A 192 -12.99 5.65 -0.44
CA ILE A 192 -12.00 4.78 0.23
C ILE A 192 -12.36 4.61 1.70
N ARG A 193 -12.56 5.70 2.47
CA ARG A 193 -12.98 5.60 3.88
C ARG A 193 -14.18 4.67 4.05
N THR A 194 -15.24 4.91 3.29
CA THR A 194 -16.49 4.12 3.38
C THR A 194 -16.23 2.64 3.11
N ARG A 195 -15.55 2.33 2.00
CA ARG A 195 -15.27 0.96 1.59
C ARG A 195 -14.34 0.23 2.55
N MET A 196 -13.33 0.91 3.08
CA MET A 196 -12.44 0.34 4.09
C MET A 196 -13.19 0.07 5.39
N THR A 197 -13.99 1.03 5.90
CA THR A 197 -14.80 0.82 7.10
C THR A 197 -15.74 -0.38 6.96
N GLU A 198 -16.37 -0.55 5.79
CA GLU A 198 -17.19 -1.72 5.47
C GLU A 198 -16.36 -3.01 5.49
N LEU A 199 -15.22 -3.05 4.79
CA LEU A 199 -14.34 -4.24 4.77
C LEU A 199 -13.90 -4.63 6.20
N LEU A 200 -13.52 -3.65 7.02
CA LEU A 200 -13.11 -3.87 8.41
C LEU A 200 -14.23 -4.42 9.31
N SER A 201 -15.48 -4.12 8.98
CA SER A 201 -16.64 -4.72 9.66
C SER A 201 -16.77 -6.22 9.38
N HIS A 202 -16.22 -6.70 8.27
CA HIS A 202 -16.19 -8.11 7.83
C HIS A 202 -14.82 -8.77 7.99
N ARG A 203 -13.98 -8.28 8.91
CA ARG A 203 -12.60 -8.76 9.14
C ARG A 203 -12.44 -10.27 9.35
N GLN A 204 -13.45 -10.95 9.94
CA GLN A 204 -13.38 -12.40 10.13
C GLN A 204 -13.52 -13.13 8.79
N GLU A 205 -14.48 -12.72 7.95
CA GLU A 205 -14.63 -13.28 6.60
C GLU A 205 -13.41 -12.98 5.73
N PHE A 206 -12.81 -11.79 5.89
CA PHE A 206 -11.54 -11.45 5.27
C PHE A 206 -10.41 -12.40 5.69
N LEU A 207 -10.27 -12.66 7.00
CA LEU A 207 -9.27 -13.60 7.52
C LEU A 207 -9.50 -15.01 6.98
N ASP A 208 -10.73 -15.50 6.98
CA ASP A 208 -11.08 -16.82 6.44
C ASP A 208 -10.74 -16.89 4.94
N SER A 209 -11.00 -15.80 4.20
CA SER A 209 -10.66 -15.71 2.78
C SER A 209 -9.16 -15.63 2.53
N LEU A 210 -8.38 -14.98 3.40
CA LEU A 210 -6.91 -14.96 3.34
C LEU A 210 -6.33 -16.37 3.49
N TYR A 211 -6.85 -17.16 4.44
CA TYR A 211 -6.41 -18.55 4.59
C TYR A 211 -6.71 -19.37 3.33
N LYS A 212 -7.94 -19.26 2.81
CA LYS A 212 -8.37 -20.00 1.62
C LYS A 212 -7.49 -19.75 0.38
N ILE A 213 -6.97 -18.53 0.19
CA ILE A 213 -6.11 -18.23 -0.98
C ILE A 213 -4.67 -18.74 -0.81
N LEU A 214 -4.24 -19.00 0.43
CA LEU A 214 -2.89 -19.47 0.77
C LEU A 214 -2.80 -20.99 1.00
N ASP A 215 -3.92 -21.67 1.18
CA ASP A 215 -4.00 -23.15 1.22
C ASP A 215 -3.50 -23.79 -0.10
#